data_AF-A0A1J4YQK6-F1
#
_entry.id   AF-A0A1J4YQK6-F1
#
_cell.length_a   1.000
_cell.length_b   1.000
_cell.length_c   1.000
_cell.angle_alpha   90.00
_cell.angle_beta   90.00
_cell.angle_gamma   90.00
#
_symmetry.space_group_name_H-M   'P 1'
#
loop_
_entity.id
_entity.type
_entity.pdbx_description
1 polymer ?
#
loop_
_entity_poly.entity_id
_entity_poly.type
_entity_poly.pdbx_seq_one_letter_code
_entity_poly.pdbx_strand_id
1 'polypeptide(L)'
;MTKEKYIEKLNEDIEKLNKELEQATTQEQKEKIKRNLRLCEVLKWVRGDEAKELGRKVAKGLTKKYGADLWSLIPEDWVALHRLPEEKQREFKELHKKYAETVDFLAKTGTTGEAFRNELYKQVNVEKFYELQKEIDAVEFTSEEWEKIKELYILREKYIRESTEEIDHLRKEIERLKEKVRKQDLEIAKNPKALAKLTEAVIQNKGIRDEHFKGFTGESGEREAMWSMDTLTALVREKDLPFLGTGRKINPDQGELIPTPPKIAVSQAKNIDTIIVLLEKANKKRVKLGEEKTAMLEFYFRDYAKIRGYSDKEISRGGKFNNELRKDLISMGITRFILESKKKIIINNLYGIGIPKTKSQGKWGIWFNEPYASIILDSKRDYYPIILKAIGDKSTNDKKGYLYFFLKEVLRLSNNPGTGFRTQEKIATLLDNIKIGGRAKERPQEAFKVLAECINYVADNYENILTEVRFLKSSKDTPKIIKDLSIFKNIRYEQFKTDILRNLETDDIRETFISFNTIVLKEIGNRYQEREQIDYIEGDFLPG
;
A
#
# COMPACT_ATOMS: atom_id res chain seq x y z
N MET A 1 42.06 -5.50 -18.42
CA MET A 1 41.71 -6.31 -19.62
C MET A 1 41.74 -5.36 -20.80
N THR A 2 42.60 -5.62 -21.79
CA THR A 2 42.72 -4.76 -22.99
C THR A 2 41.44 -4.87 -23.84
N LYS A 3 41.21 -3.91 -24.74
CA LYS A 3 40.04 -3.89 -25.62
C LYS A 3 39.95 -5.16 -26.45
N GLU A 4 41.07 -5.64 -27.00
CA GLU A 4 41.08 -6.92 -27.74
C GLU A 4 40.68 -8.08 -26.83
N LYS A 5 41.25 -8.19 -25.62
CA LYS A 5 40.93 -9.29 -24.68
C LYS A 5 39.49 -9.27 -24.17
N TYR A 6 38.84 -8.10 -24.10
CA TYR A 6 37.43 -7.99 -23.71
C TYR A 6 36.49 -8.40 -24.84
N ILE A 7 36.80 -8.00 -26.08
CA ILE A 7 36.04 -8.39 -27.27
C ILE A 7 36.22 -9.89 -27.53
N GLU A 8 37.43 -10.41 -27.35
CA GLU A 8 37.75 -11.84 -27.43
C GLU A 8 36.93 -12.64 -26.41
N LYS A 9 36.90 -12.21 -25.14
CA LYS A 9 36.05 -12.83 -24.12
C LYS A 9 34.55 -12.75 -24.45
N LEU A 10 34.07 -11.63 -25.00
CA LEU A 10 32.66 -11.51 -25.42
C LEU A 10 32.36 -12.38 -26.66
N ASN A 11 33.32 -12.60 -27.54
CA ASN A 11 33.19 -13.56 -28.64
C ASN A 11 33.05 -14.98 -28.09
N GLU A 12 33.90 -15.36 -27.13
CA GLU A 12 33.83 -16.66 -26.45
C GLU A 12 32.50 -16.85 -25.72
N ASP A 13 32.03 -15.84 -24.99
CA ASP A 13 30.75 -15.87 -24.29
C ASP A 13 29.56 -15.97 -25.27
N ILE A 14 29.62 -15.31 -26.43
CA ILE A 14 28.60 -15.43 -27.49
C ILE A 14 28.61 -16.83 -28.10
N GLU A 15 29.80 -17.38 -28.38
CA GLU A 15 29.91 -18.72 -28.95
C GLU A 15 29.38 -19.79 -27.98
N LYS A 16 29.67 -19.62 -26.69
CA LYS A 16 29.12 -20.47 -25.62
C LYS A 16 27.60 -20.36 -25.53
N LEU A 17 27.05 -19.14 -25.53
CA LEU A 17 25.61 -18.92 -25.47
C LEU A 17 24.88 -19.46 -26.71
N ASN A 18 25.51 -19.44 -27.89
CA ASN A 18 24.94 -20.06 -29.09
C ASN A 18 24.87 -21.59 -28.95
N LYS A 19 25.91 -22.24 -28.40
CA LYS A 19 25.89 -23.68 -28.10
C LYS A 19 24.83 -24.03 -27.05
N GLU A 20 24.68 -23.20 -26.02
CA GLU A 20 23.63 -23.37 -25.01
C GLU A 20 22.22 -23.17 -25.62
N LEU A 21 22.07 -22.27 -26.60
CA LEU A 21 20.79 -22.05 -27.30
C LEU A 21 20.36 -23.28 -28.12
N GLU A 22 21.31 -23.96 -28.75
CA GLU A 22 21.08 -25.19 -29.51
C GLU A 22 20.66 -26.35 -28.60
N GLN A 23 21.23 -26.42 -27.40
CA GLN A 23 20.96 -27.49 -26.42
C GLN A 23 19.72 -27.21 -25.55
N ALA A 24 19.17 -26.00 -25.59
CA ALA A 24 18.02 -25.62 -24.77
C ALA A 24 16.74 -26.39 -25.19
N THR A 25 16.13 -27.08 -24.22
CA THR A 25 14.95 -27.94 -24.45
C THR A 25 13.62 -27.21 -24.23
N THR A 26 13.63 -26.01 -23.63
CA THR A 26 12.42 -25.23 -23.33
C THR A 26 12.42 -23.85 -23.97
N GLN A 27 11.24 -23.32 -24.29
CA GLN A 27 11.10 -22.02 -24.96
C GLN A 27 11.55 -20.85 -24.07
N GLU A 28 11.35 -20.95 -22.75
CA GLU A 28 11.79 -19.92 -21.80
C GLU A 28 13.32 -19.85 -21.70
N GLN A 29 14.01 -21.01 -21.71
CA GLN A 29 15.47 -21.05 -21.79
C GLN A 29 15.98 -20.43 -23.10
N LYS A 30 15.34 -20.73 -24.24
CA LYS A 30 15.71 -20.14 -25.54
C LYS A 30 15.58 -18.62 -25.55
N GLU A 31 14.49 -18.07 -25.03
CA GLU A 31 14.30 -16.62 -24.99
C GLU A 31 15.24 -15.92 -24.00
N LYS A 32 15.54 -16.55 -22.86
CA LYS A 32 16.55 -16.04 -21.91
C LYS A 32 17.94 -16.01 -22.55
N ILE A 33 18.34 -17.07 -23.25
CA ILE A 33 19.63 -17.16 -23.93
C ILE A 33 19.72 -16.15 -25.09
N LYS A 34 18.68 -16.01 -25.92
CA LYS A 34 18.62 -14.98 -26.98
C LYS A 34 18.73 -13.55 -26.43
N ARG A 35 18.10 -13.27 -25.28
CA ARG A 35 18.23 -11.97 -24.61
C ARG A 35 19.66 -11.71 -24.16
N ASN A 36 20.34 -12.72 -23.63
CA ASN A 36 21.73 -12.63 -23.23
C ASN A 36 22.67 -12.49 -24.43
N LEU A 37 22.41 -13.18 -25.55
CA LEU A 37 23.14 -13.01 -26.80
C LEU A 37 23.05 -11.56 -27.30
N ARG A 38 21.83 -10.99 -27.36
CA ARG A 38 21.63 -9.58 -27.72
C ARG A 38 22.35 -8.63 -26.76
N LEU A 39 22.37 -8.97 -25.47
CA LEU A 39 23.09 -8.18 -24.48
C LEU A 39 24.61 -8.24 -24.69
N CYS A 40 25.17 -9.42 -24.97
CA CYS A 40 26.60 -9.58 -25.28
C CYS A 40 27.00 -8.87 -26.58
N GLU A 41 26.13 -8.90 -27.59
CA GLU A 41 26.29 -8.14 -28.83
C GLU A 41 26.26 -6.62 -28.59
N VAL A 42 25.36 -6.12 -27.76
CA VAL A 42 25.33 -4.71 -27.36
C VAL A 42 26.56 -4.35 -26.51
N LEU A 43 27.01 -5.25 -25.62
CA LEU A 43 28.16 -5.02 -24.75
C LEU A 43 29.50 -5.05 -25.51
N LYS A 44 29.59 -5.75 -26.66
CA LYS A 44 30.72 -5.60 -27.59
C LYS A 44 30.90 -4.17 -28.05
N TRP A 45 29.81 -3.41 -28.10
CA TRP A 45 29.80 -2.01 -28.54
C TRP A 45 29.98 -1.00 -27.41
N VAL A 46 29.96 -1.41 -26.14
CA VAL A 46 29.84 -0.46 -25.02
C VAL A 46 30.82 -0.78 -23.88
N ARG A 47 31.84 0.07 -23.69
CA ARG A 47 32.39 0.30 -22.34
C ARG A 47 33.00 1.70 -22.18
N GLY A 48 32.61 2.34 -21.07
CA GLY A 48 33.42 3.34 -20.33
C GLY A 48 32.86 4.76 -20.36
N ASP A 49 32.35 5.24 -19.22
CA ASP A 49 31.98 6.63 -18.81
C ASP A 49 31.06 7.47 -19.70
N GLU A 50 30.83 7.01 -20.92
CA GLU A 50 29.92 7.61 -21.87
C GLU A 50 28.46 7.34 -21.54
N ALA A 51 28.04 6.40 -20.67
CA ALA A 51 26.59 6.24 -20.42
C ALA A 51 25.95 7.41 -19.62
N LYS A 52 26.71 8.08 -18.74
CA LYS A 52 26.24 9.30 -18.03
C LYS A 52 26.49 10.57 -18.83
N GLU A 53 27.58 10.60 -19.59
CA GLU A 53 27.91 11.69 -20.51
C GLU A 53 27.01 11.64 -21.75
N LEU A 54 26.63 10.48 -22.28
CA LEU A 54 25.66 10.20 -23.36
C LEU A 54 24.24 10.33 -22.83
N GLY A 55 23.91 9.98 -21.59
CA GLY A 55 22.63 10.40 -20.99
C GLY A 55 22.49 11.93 -20.95
N ARG A 56 23.57 12.65 -20.60
CA ARG A 56 23.62 14.11 -20.63
C ARG A 56 23.90 14.73 -22.01
N LYS A 57 24.52 14.04 -22.97
CA LYS A 57 24.84 14.46 -24.36
C LYS A 57 23.84 13.90 -25.37
N VAL A 58 22.94 13.00 -24.99
CA VAL A 58 21.71 12.68 -25.73
C VAL A 58 20.67 13.67 -25.25
N ALA A 59 20.54 13.89 -23.94
CA ALA A 59 19.68 14.96 -23.43
C ALA A 59 20.17 16.38 -23.78
N LYS A 60 21.49 16.65 -23.81
CA LYS A 60 22.06 17.92 -24.31
C LYS A 60 22.42 17.89 -25.79
N GLY A 61 22.65 16.77 -26.46
CA GLY A 61 23.07 16.73 -27.87
C GLY A 61 21.93 16.48 -28.84
N LEU A 62 20.80 15.90 -28.42
CA LEU A 62 19.56 16.00 -29.19
C LEU A 62 19.03 17.45 -29.17
N THR A 63 19.15 18.15 -28.03
CA THR A 63 18.87 19.60 -27.95
C THR A 63 19.98 20.48 -28.53
N LYS A 64 21.26 20.08 -28.51
CA LYS A 64 22.37 20.91 -29.04
C LYS A 64 22.75 20.59 -30.49
N LYS A 65 22.29 19.49 -31.08
CA LYS A 65 22.42 19.21 -32.52
C LYS A 65 21.14 19.55 -33.30
N TYR A 66 19.95 19.49 -32.70
CA TYR A 66 18.68 19.78 -33.40
C TYR A 66 17.61 20.56 -32.59
N GLY A 67 17.91 21.10 -31.39
CA GLY A 67 17.08 22.05 -30.64
C GLY A 67 15.60 21.69 -30.43
N ALA A 68 15.19 21.30 -29.21
CA ALA A 68 13.78 21.06 -28.87
C ALA A 68 12.85 22.27 -29.10
N ASP A 69 13.39 23.48 -29.16
CA ASP A 69 12.66 24.72 -29.47
C ASP A 69 12.40 24.93 -30.98
N LEU A 70 13.00 24.10 -31.86
CA LEU A 70 12.93 24.19 -33.33
C LEU A 70 12.03 23.12 -33.99
N TRP A 71 11.54 22.12 -33.25
CA TRP A 71 10.67 21.05 -33.79
C TRP A 71 9.19 21.47 -33.95
N SER A 72 8.83 22.64 -33.41
CA SER A 72 7.54 23.29 -33.60
C SER A 72 7.47 24.17 -34.85
N LEU A 73 8.61 24.45 -35.48
CA LEU A 73 8.66 25.13 -36.77
C LEU A 73 8.41 24.12 -37.89
N ILE A 74 7.70 24.57 -38.93
CA ILE A 74 7.53 23.79 -40.15
C ILE A 74 8.94 23.65 -40.80
N PRO A 75 9.33 22.49 -41.34
CA PRO A 75 10.66 22.28 -41.94
C PRO A 75 11.09 23.37 -42.94
N GLU A 76 10.13 23.99 -43.62
CA GLU A 76 10.31 25.16 -44.49
C GLU A 76 10.85 26.37 -43.72
N ASP A 77 10.21 26.78 -42.63
CA ASP A 77 10.62 27.90 -41.77
C ASP A 77 12.03 27.70 -41.20
N TRP A 78 12.41 26.45 -40.92
CA TRP A 78 13.73 26.11 -40.39
C TRP A 78 14.85 26.34 -41.43
N VAL A 79 14.61 25.92 -42.68
CA VAL A 79 15.55 26.11 -43.79
C VAL A 79 15.61 27.59 -44.19
N ALA A 80 14.46 28.28 -44.22
CA ALA A 80 14.39 29.71 -44.47
C ALA A 80 15.14 30.53 -43.39
N LEU A 81 14.97 30.20 -42.12
CA LEU A 81 15.69 30.84 -41.02
C LEU A 81 17.22 30.74 -41.20
N HIS A 82 17.74 29.58 -41.62
CA HIS A 82 19.19 29.39 -41.80
C HIS A 82 19.80 30.21 -42.94
N ARG A 83 18.98 30.82 -43.80
CA ARG A 83 19.41 31.74 -44.87
C ARG A 83 19.44 33.20 -44.43
N LEU A 84 18.81 33.54 -43.31
CA LEU A 84 18.90 34.88 -42.73
C LEU A 84 20.28 35.10 -42.08
N PRO A 85 20.74 36.36 -41.93
CA PRO A 85 21.95 36.67 -41.17
C PRO A 85 21.91 36.09 -39.74
N GLU A 86 23.05 35.64 -39.21
CA GLU A 86 23.13 34.98 -37.88
C GLU A 86 22.50 35.80 -36.74
N GLU A 87 22.55 37.13 -36.82
CA GLU A 87 21.93 38.05 -35.87
C GLU A 87 20.40 37.88 -35.85
N LYS A 88 19.77 37.85 -37.03
CA LYS A 88 18.32 37.60 -37.18
C LYS A 88 17.95 36.19 -36.77
N GLN A 89 18.81 35.21 -37.03
CA GLN A 89 18.59 33.82 -36.57
C GLN A 89 18.57 33.72 -35.04
N ARG A 90 19.52 34.36 -34.37
CA ARG A 90 19.62 34.38 -32.91
C ARG A 90 18.40 35.09 -32.32
N GLU A 91 18.05 36.23 -32.89
CA GLU A 91 16.91 37.02 -32.46
C GLU A 91 15.58 36.27 -32.61
N PHE A 92 15.34 35.63 -33.75
CA PHE A 92 14.15 34.82 -33.96
C PHE A 92 14.08 33.64 -32.98
N LYS A 93 15.20 32.94 -32.74
CA LYS A 93 15.27 31.83 -31.76
C LYS A 93 14.94 32.29 -30.35
N GLU A 94 15.44 33.46 -29.93
CA GLU A 94 15.15 34.04 -28.61
C GLU A 94 13.68 34.46 -28.48
N LEU A 95 13.11 35.12 -29.50
CA LEU A 95 11.71 35.51 -29.52
C LEU A 95 10.78 34.30 -29.53
N HIS A 96 11.08 33.30 -30.36
CA HIS A 96 10.29 32.06 -30.47
C HIS A 96 10.31 31.25 -29.16
N LYS A 97 11.49 31.14 -28.53
CA LYS A 97 11.60 30.50 -27.22
C LYS A 97 10.78 31.21 -26.16
N LYS A 98 10.89 32.55 -26.08
CA LYS A 98 10.13 33.37 -25.14
C LYS A 98 8.62 33.23 -25.39
N TYR A 99 8.21 33.20 -26.65
CA TYR A 99 6.83 32.94 -27.05
C TYR A 99 6.33 31.58 -26.56
N ALA A 100 7.07 30.51 -26.80
CA ALA A 100 6.69 29.16 -26.37
C ALA A 100 6.59 29.03 -24.83
N GLU A 101 7.56 29.59 -24.09
CA GLU A 101 7.56 29.61 -22.63
C GLU A 101 6.34 30.38 -22.07
N THR A 102 6.03 31.54 -22.64
CA THR A 102 4.86 32.34 -22.23
C THR A 102 3.54 31.62 -22.56
N VAL A 103 3.42 30.98 -23.73
CA VAL A 103 2.21 30.21 -24.11
C VAL A 103 1.98 29.03 -23.16
N ASP A 104 3.02 28.25 -22.86
CA ASP A 104 2.91 27.10 -21.94
C ASP A 104 2.54 27.54 -20.51
N PHE A 105 3.14 28.63 -20.04
CA PHE A 105 2.78 29.24 -18.76
C PHE A 105 1.30 29.64 -18.71
N LEU A 106 0.84 30.40 -19.71
CA LEU A 106 -0.54 30.90 -19.78
C LEU A 106 -1.58 29.77 -19.93
N ALA A 107 -1.24 28.70 -20.66
CA ALA A 107 -2.09 27.52 -20.78
C ALA A 107 -2.25 26.78 -19.44
N LYS A 108 -1.15 26.63 -18.68
CA LYS A 108 -1.17 26.02 -17.34
C LYS A 108 -1.95 26.84 -16.31
N THR A 109 -2.01 28.16 -16.47
CA THR A 109 -2.81 29.05 -15.61
C THR A 109 -4.28 29.15 -16.03
N GLY A 110 -4.68 28.52 -17.14
CA GLY A 110 -6.06 28.56 -17.65
C GLY A 110 -6.47 29.91 -18.24
N THR A 111 -5.50 30.76 -18.59
CA THR A 111 -5.76 32.08 -19.18
C THR A 111 -6.21 31.89 -20.63
N THR A 112 -7.33 32.51 -21.04
CA THR A 112 -7.91 32.32 -22.38
C THR A 112 -8.40 33.63 -22.99
N GLY A 113 -8.72 33.61 -24.29
CA GLY A 113 -9.34 34.74 -24.99
C GLY A 113 -8.45 35.98 -25.08
N GLU A 114 -9.04 37.15 -24.87
CA GLU A 114 -8.37 38.45 -25.01
C GLU A 114 -7.29 38.69 -23.93
N ALA A 115 -7.50 38.17 -22.72
CA ALA A 115 -6.53 38.24 -21.63
C ALA A 115 -5.24 37.46 -21.96
N PHE A 116 -5.37 36.30 -22.62
CA PHE A 116 -4.22 35.53 -23.09
C PHE A 116 -3.40 36.32 -24.11
N ARG A 117 -4.09 36.93 -25.10
CA ARG A 117 -3.43 37.75 -26.12
C ARG A 117 -2.70 38.92 -25.48
N ASN A 118 -3.39 39.74 -24.69
CA ASN A 118 -2.80 40.93 -24.09
C ASN A 118 -1.57 40.60 -23.23
N GLU A 119 -1.58 39.46 -22.53
CA GLU A 119 -0.44 39.05 -21.72
C GLU A 119 0.73 38.51 -22.56
N LEU A 120 0.42 37.81 -23.66
CA LEU A 120 1.42 37.38 -24.64
C LEU A 120 2.10 38.59 -25.32
N TYR A 121 1.31 39.59 -25.74
CA TYR A 121 1.82 40.82 -26.36
C TYR A 121 2.67 41.69 -25.42
N LYS A 122 2.45 41.61 -24.09
CA LYS A 122 3.32 42.30 -23.11
C LYS A 122 4.66 41.61 -22.95
N GLN A 123 4.67 40.28 -22.98
CA GLN A 123 5.85 39.50 -22.64
C GLN A 123 6.74 39.23 -23.85
N VAL A 124 6.15 39.15 -25.05
CA VAL A 124 6.85 38.88 -26.30
C VAL A 124 6.72 40.10 -27.20
N ASN A 125 7.80 40.51 -27.86
CA ASN A 125 7.72 41.52 -28.91
C ASN A 125 7.13 40.87 -30.18
N VAL A 126 5.80 40.75 -30.19
CA VAL A 126 5.05 40.03 -31.22
C VAL A 126 5.14 40.73 -32.58
N GLU A 127 5.24 42.07 -32.61
CA GLU A 127 5.43 42.82 -33.86
C GLU A 127 6.76 42.43 -34.52
N LYS A 128 7.86 42.43 -33.75
CA LYS A 128 9.18 42.02 -34.24
C LYS A 128 9.22 40.54 -34.64
N PHE A 129 8.49 39.70 -33.92
CA PHE A 129 8.33 38.29 -34.29
C PHE A 129 7.63 38.13 -35.67
N TYR A 130 6.57 38.89 -35.93
CA TYR A 130 5.88 38.86 -37.22
C TYR A 130 6.69 39.47 -38.36
N GLU A 131 7.50 40.50 -38.10
CA GLU A 131 8.42 41.05 -39.11
C GLU A 131 9.45 40.01 -39.54
N LEU A 132 10.09 39.33 -38.58
CA LEU A 132 11.04 38.26 -38.88
C LEU A 132 10.36 37.06 -39.54
N GLN A 133 9.13 36.71 -39.16
CA GLN A 133 8.37 35.66 -39.82
C GLN A 133 8.08 36.00 -41.29
N LYS A 134 7.71 37.24 -41.61
CA LYS A 134 7.52 37.66 -43.01
C LYS A 134 8.79 37.54 -43.84
N GLU A 135 9.95 37.81 -43.24
CA GLU A 135 11.23 37.61 -43.92
C GLU A 135 11.55 36.14 -44.16
N ILE A 136 11.17 35.25 -43.24
CA ILE A 136 11.28 33.79 -43.39
C ILE A 136 10.33 33.31 -44.51
N ASP A 137 9.08 33.78 -44.51
CA ASP A 137 8.06 33.41 -45.49
C ASP A 137 8.40 33.89 -46.91
N ALA A 138 9.20 34.96 -47.04
CA ALA A 138 9.65 35.51 -48.31
C ALA A 138 10.83 34.73 -48.94
N VAL A 139 11.38 33.73 -48.26
CA VAL A 139 12.49 32.93 -48.80
C VAL A 139 11.97 31.95 -49.85
N GLU A 140 12.38 32.16 -51.11
CA GLU A 140 12.09 31.21 -52.19
C GLU A 140 13.05 30.01 -52.16
N PHE A 141 12.49 28.80 -52.22
CA PHE A 141 13.27 27.55 -52.26
C PHE A 141 13.42 27.02 -53.68
N THR A 142 14.60 26.51 -53.99
CA THR A 142 14.85 25.79 -55.24
C THR A 142 14.17 24.42 -55.22
N SER A 143 13.98 23.81 -56.40
CA SER A 143 13.41 22.47 -56.51
C SER A 143 14.20 21.40 -55.74
N GLU A 144 15.53 21.53 -55.67
CA GLU A 144 16.39 20.61 -54.90
C GLU A 144 16.19 20.76 -53.39
N GLU A 145 15.93 21.97 -52.91
CA GLU A 145 15.68 22.23 -51.50
C GLU A 145 14.29 21.78 -51.06
N TRP A 146 13.29 21.88 -51.95
CA TRP A 146 11.98 21.28 -51.72
C TRP A 146 12.05 19.76 -51.53
N GLU A 147 12.92 19.06 -52.27
CA GLU A 147 13.12 17.62 -52.06
C GLU A 147 13.77 17.32 -50.69
N LYS A 148 14.79 18.11 -50.29
CA LYS A 148 15.39 17.99 -48.95
C LYS A 148 14.38 18.27 -47.83
N ILE A 149 13.51 19.27 -48.02
CA ILE A 149 12.42 19.59 -47.08
C ILE A 149 11.44 18.41 -46.97
N LYS A 150 11.01 17.81 -48.09
CA LYS A 150 10.15 16.62 -48.09
C LYS A 150 10.77 15.45 -47.35
N GLU A 151 12.07 15.19 -47.53
CA GLU A 151 12.78 14.15 -46.78
C GLU A 151 12.75 14.41 -45.27
N LEU A 152 12.92 15.67 -44.85
CA LEU A 152 12.84 16.06 -43.44
C LEU A 152 11.42 15.85 -42.86
N TYR A 153 10.37 16.15 -43.63
CA TYR A 153 8.99 15.83 -43.22
C TYR A 153 8.77 14.34 -43.02
N ILE A 154 9.23 13.50 -43.95
CA ILE A 154 9.11 12.05 -43.86
C ILE A 154 9.84 11.52 -42.61
N LEU A 155 11.03 12.05 -42.34
CA LEU A 155 11.81 11.67 -41.16
C LEU A 155 11.11 12.08 -39.86
N ARG A 156 10.54 13.29 -39.82
CA ARG A 156 9.77 13.80 -38.68
C ARG A 156 8.55 12.93 -38.38
N GLU A 157 7.75 12.62 -39.39
CA GLU A 157 6.56 11.78 -39.23
C GLU A 157 6.90 10.37 -38.75
N LYS A 158 7.97 9.78 -39.30
CA LYS A 158 8.48 8.48 -38.85
C LYS A 158 8.87 8.53 -37.36
N TYR A 159 9.57 9.57 -36.93
CA TYR A 159 10.01 9.73 -35.56
C TYR A 159 8.85 9.97 -34.58
N ILE A 160 7.85 10.78 -34.96
CA ILE A 160 6.64 11.00 -34.16
C ILE A 160 5.90 9.69 -33.97
N ARG A 161 5.75 8.88 -35.02
CA ARG A 161 5.10 7.57 -34.95
C ARG A 161 5.85 6.63 -34.00
N GLU A 162 7.16 6.48 -34.18
CA GLU A 162 8.01 5.61 -33.34
C GLU A 162 7.99 6.05 -31.86
N SER A 163 8.05 7.35 -31.60
CA SER A 163 7.97 7.90 -30.24
C SER A 163 6.59 7.70 -29.60
N THR A 164 5.52 7.80 -30.39
CA THR A 164 4.14 7.56 -29.92
C THR A 164 3.95 6.08 -29.56
N GLU A 165 4.47 5.17 -30.37
CA GLU A 165 4.47 3.73 -30.11
C GLU A 165 5.26 3.38 -28.85
N GLU A 166 6.42 4.01 -28.64
CA GLU A 166 7.23 3.82 -27.43
C GLU A 166 6.52 4.35 -26.18
N ILE A 167 5.89 5.53 -26.24
CA ILE A 167 5.09 6.07 -25.13
C ILE A 167 3.90 5.16 -24.81
N ASP A 168 3.21 4.64 -25.82
CA ASP A 168 2.08 3.72 -25.62
C ASP A 168 2.55 2.39 -25.03
N HIS A 169 3.69 1.87 -25.48
CA HIS A 169 4.35 0.70 -24.88
C HIS A 169 4.69 0.93 -23.41
N LEU A 170 5.33 2.06 -23.07
CA LEU A 170 5.69 2.42 -21.70
C LEU A 170 4.45 2.60 -20.81
N ARG A 171 3.37 3.19 -21.34
CA ARG A 171 2.08 3.29 -20.62
C ARG A 171 1.49 1.91 -20.33
N LYS A 172 1.48 1.01 -21.32
CA LYS A 172 1.03 -0.38 -21.16
C LYS A 172 1.91 -1.14 -20.16
N GLU A 173 3.22 -0.90 -20.15
CA GLU A 173 4.15 -1.52 -19.19
C GLU A 173 3.98 -0.96 -17.78
N ILE A 174 3.76 0.35 -17.61
CA ILE A 174 3.40 0.96 -16.33
C ILE A 174 2.08 0.38 -15.81
N GLU A 175 1.06 0.22 -16.66
CA GLU A 175 -0.20 -0.40 -16.25
C GLU A 175 -0.02 -1.89 -15.91
N ARG A 176 0.78 -2.65 -16.67
CA ARG A 176 1.16 -4.03 -16.30
C ARG A 176 1.91 -4.10 -14.98
N LEU A 177 2.81 -3.16 -14.69
CA LEU A 177 3.56 -3.10 -13.44
C LEU A 177 2.67 -2.68 -12.27
N LYS A 178 1.78 -1.70 -12.44
CA LYS A 178 0.74 -1.36 -11.46
C LYS A 178 -0.16 -2.57 -11.19
N GLU A 179 -0.54 -3.30 -12.22
CA GLU A 179 -1.33 -4.53 -12.10
C GLU A 179 -0.54 -5.65 -11.42
N LYS A 180 0.77 -5.78 -11.66
CA LYS A 180 1.67 -6.72 -10.98
C LYS A 180 1.90 -6.36 -9.51
N VAL A 181 1.91 -5.07 -9.18
CA VAL A 181 1.94 -4.56 -7.80
C VAL A 181 0.59 -4.73 -7.11
N ARG A 182 -0.53 -4.52 -7.82
CA ARG A 182 -1.90 -4.88 -7.37
C ARG A 182 -2.04 -6.38 -7.14
N LYS A 183 -1.39 -7.20 -7.97
CA LYS A 183 -1.32 -8.67 -7.90
C LYS A 183 -0.15 -9.20 -7.06
N GLN A 184 0.50 -8.39 -6.22
CA GLN A 184 1.29 -8.98 -5.14
C GLN A 184 0.30 -9.76 -4.26
N ASP A 185 0.31 -11.08 -4.42
CA ASP A 185 -0.54 -12.01 -3.69
C ASP A 185 -0.52 -11.61 -2.21
N LEU A 186 -1.69 -11.29 -1.66
CA LEU A 186 -1.82 -10.84 -0.29
C LEU A 186 -1.19 -11.90 0.63
N GLU A 187 -0.09 -11.55 1.31
CA GLU A 187 0.49 -12.46 2.30
C GLU A 187 -0.55 -12.63 3.42
N ILE A 188 -1.06 -13.85 3.54
CA ILE A 188 -2.12 -14.21 4.47
C ILE A 188 -1.58 -15.20 5.51
N ALA A 189 -1.84 -14.87 6.78
CA ALA A 189 -1.64 -15.73 7.94
C ALA A 189 -2.99 -16.14 8.53
N LYS A 190 -3.00 -17.06 9.51
CA LYS A 190 -4.23 -17.54 10.15
C LYS A 190 -4.27 -17.17 11.63
N ASN A 191 -5.43 -16.76 12.12
CA ASN A 191 -5.71 -16.47 13.54
C ASN A 191 -6.93 -17.28 13.98
N PRO A 192 -6.91 -18.05 15.07
CA PRO A 192 -8.10 -18.77 15.51
C PRO A 192 -9.30 -17.82 15.75
N LYS A 193 -10.49 -18.17 15.23
CA LYS A 193 -11.71 -17.35 15.34
C LYS A 193 -12.13 -17.11 16.78
N ALA A 194 -11.92 -18.08 17.66
CA ALA A 194 -12.18 -17.93 19.09
C ALA A 194 -11.28 -16.87 19.74
N LEU A 195 -9.99 -16.84 19.37
CA LEU A 195 -9.04 -15.83 19.85
C LEU A 195 -9.39 -14.44 19.30
N ALA A 196 -9.77 -14.34 18.02
CA ALA A 196 -10.21 -13.09 17.41
C ALA A 196 -11.43 -12.50 18.15
N LYS A 197 -12.45 -13.31 18.43
CA LYS A 197 -13.64 -12.88 19.20
C LYS A 197 -13.30 -12.37 20.60
N LEU A 198 -12.42 -13.06 21.32
CA LEU A 198 -11.97 -12.64 22.65
C LEU A 198 -11.22 -11.30 22.60
N THR A 199 -10.38 -11.15 21.57
CA THR A 199 -9.63 -9.93 21.32
C THR A 199 -10.56 -8.75 21.00
N GLU A 200 -11.56 -8.95 20.13
CA GLU A 200 -12.56 -7.94 19.76
C GLU A 200 -13.47 -7.52 20.93
N ALA A 201 -13.68 -8.40 21.91
CA ALA A 201 -14.45 -8.07 23.11
C ALA A 201 -13.70 -7.09 24.03
N VAL A 202 -12.37 -7.22 24.12
CA VAL A 202 -11.54 -6.37 24.98
C VAL A 202 -11.15 -5.07 24.27
N ILE A 203 -10.77 -5.13 23.00
CA ILE A 203 -10.22 -3.99 22.28
C ILE A 203 -11.28 -2.93 21.99
N GLN A 204 -10.92 -1.68 22.29
CA GLN A 204 -11.76 -0.50 22.09
C GLN A 204 -11.18 0.41 21.00
N ASN A 205 -12.01 1.28 20.41
CA ASN A 205 -11.52 2.22 19.39
C ASN A 205 -10.65 3.35 19.99
N LYS A 206 -11.09 3.97 21.08
CA LYS A 206 -10.37 5.09 21.72
C LYS A 206 -9.41 4.67 22.85
N GLY A 207 -9.41 3.39 23.23
CA GLY A 207 -8.60 2.86 24.33
C GLY A 207 -9.00 3.39 25.72
N ILE A 208 -8.22 2.99 26.74
CA ILE A 208 -8.34 3.49 28.12
C ILE A 208 -7.57 4.81 28.27
N ARG A 209 -8.10 5.70 29.10
CA ARG A 209 -7.56 7.04 29.40
C ARG A 209 -7.32 7.21 30.89
N ASP A 210 -6.56 8.25 31.24
CA ASP A 210 -6.26 8.61 32.62
C ASP A 210 -7.55 8.81 33.45
N GLU A 211 -8.59 9.42 32.86
CA GLU A 211 -9.91 9.65 33.48
C GLU A 211 -10.68 8.36 33.85
N HIS A 212 -10.29 7.22 33.30
CA HIS A 212 -10.88 5.92 33.63
C HIS A 212 -10.24 5.27 34.86
N PHE A 213 -9.16 5.83 35.41
CA PHE A 213 -8.50 5.29 36.58
C PHE A 213 -9.42 5.37 37.80
N LYS A 214 -9.56 4.27 38.53
CA LYS A 214 -10.44 4.15 39.71
C LYS A 214 -9.67 3.95 41.03
N GLY A 215 -8.34 3.93 40.98
CA GLY A 215 -7.49 3.66 42.14
C GLY A 215 -6.87 2.26 42.08
N PHE A 216 -6.39 1.82 43.24
CA PHE A 216 -5.83 0.49 43.44
C PHE A 216 -6.83 -0.43 44.15
N THR A 217 -6.89 -1.69 43.73
CA THR A 217 -7.68 -2.76 44.38
C THR A 217 -6.77 -3.88 44.88
N GLY A 218 -7.20 -4.58 45.93
CA GLY A 218 -6.53 -5.76 46.49
C GLY A 218 -7.44 -6.98 46.58
N GLU A 219 -8.63 -6.95 45.96
CA GLU A 219 -9.65 -8.01 46.07
C GLU A 219 -9.17 -9.39 45.59
N SER A 220 -8.08 -9.43 44.81
CA SER A 220 -7.46 -10.65 44.27
C SER A 220 -6.25 -11.15 45.08
N GLY A 221 -5.91 -10.49 46.19
CA GLY A 221 -4.75 -10.82 47.04
C GLY A 221 -3.42 -10.18 46.60
N GLU A 222 -3.38 -9.51 45.44
CA GLU A 222 -2.27 -8.63 45.01
C GLU A 222 -2.81 -7.23 44.74
N ARG A 223 -1.98 -6.19 44.98
CA ARG A 223 -2.35 -4.81 44.69
C ARG A 223 -2.32 -4.55 43.18
N GLU A 224 -3.46 -4.19 42.61
CA GLU A 224 -3.68 -3.97 41.18
C GLU A 224 -4.21 -2.55 40.93
N ALA A 225 -3.63 -1.84 39.96
CA ALA A 225 -4.21 -0.61 39.43
C ALA A 225 -5.42 -0.92 38.56
N MET A 226 -6.51 -0.17 38.75
CA MET A 226 -7.79 -0.40 38.10
C MET A 226 -8.20 0.77 37.20
N TRP A 227 -8.53 0.44 35.95
CA TRP A 227 -9.21 1.36 35.03
C TRP A 227 -10.55 0.76 34.63
N SER A 228 -11.63 1.53 34.77
CA SER A 228 -12.97 1.04 34.48
C SER A 228 -13.70 1.97 33.50
N MET A 229 -14.29 1.36 32.47
CA MET A 229 -15.21 1.93 31.50
C MET A 229 -16.53 1.16 31.57
N ASP A 230 -17.60 1.71 30.98
CA ASP A 230 -18.98 1.22 31.11
C ASP A 230 -19.16 -0.31 31.04
N THR A 231 -18.39 -1.02 30.21
CA THR A 231 -18.52 -2.48 30.02
C THR A 231 -17.20 -3.24 30.21
N LEU A 232 -16.12 -2.58 30.60
CA LEU A 232 -14.79 -3.17 30.65
C LEU A 232 -13.95 -2.55 31.75
N THR A 233 -13.46 -3.41 32.63
CA THR A 233 -12.47 -3.07 33.65
C THR A 233 -11.14 -3.75 33.32
N ALA A 234 -10.05 -2.98 33.38
CA ALA A 234 -8.68 -3.44 33.16
C ALA A 234 -7.87 -3.33 34.45
N LEU A 235 -7.13 -4.40 34.75
CA LEU A 235 -6.37 -4.57 35.98
C LEU A 235 -4.91 -4.87 35.63
N VAL A 236 -3.99 -4.12 36.24
CA VAL A 236 -2.55 -4.32 36.08
C VAL A 236 -1.91 -4.35 37.47
N ARG A 237 -1.13 -5.39 37.75
CA ARG A 237 -0.43 -5.53 39.03
C ARG A 237 0.53 -4.38 39.25
N GLU A 238 0.61 -3.87 40.48
CA GLU A 238 1.46 -2.72 40.82
C GLU A 238 2.93 -2.94 40.43
N LYS A 239 3.44 -4.17 40.62
CA LYS A 239 4.80 -4.58 40.25
C LYS A 239 5.09 -4.51 38.74
N ASP A 240 4.06 -4.63 37.90
CA ASP A 240 4.19 -4.65 36.44
C ASP A 240 4.00 -3.26 35.80
N LEU A 241 3.47 -2.28 36.56
CA LEU A 241 3.25 -0.91 36.08
C LEU A 241 4.50 -0.22 35.50
N PRO A 242 5.73 -0.39 36.06
CA PRO A 242 6.92 0.22 35.49
C PRO A 242 7.19 -0.15 34.03
N PHE A 243 6.66 -1.28 33.55
CA PHE A 243 6.83 -1.73 32.16
C PHE A 243 5.93 -0.97 31.16
N LEU A 244 4.82 -0.37 31.62
CA LEU A 244 3.93 0.44 30.77
C LEU A 244 4.44 1.86 30.52
N GLY A 245 5.31 2.35 31.41
CA GLY A 245 5.89 3.69 31.37
C GLY A 245 6.06 4.29 32.77
N THR A 246 6.93 5.29 32.88
CA THR A 246 7.21 6.01 34.12
C THR A 246 6.33 7.25 34.34
N GLY A 247 5.47 7.58 33.36
CA GLY A 247 4.58 8.74 33.46
C GLY A 247 3.54 8.52 34.56
N ARG A 248 3.70 9.22 35.68
CA ARG A 248 2.74 9.29 36.77
C ARG A 248 2.21 10.72 36.85
N LYS A 249 0.89 10.89 36.79
CA LYS A 249 0.21 12.19 36.98
C LYS A 249 -0.56 12.16 38.29
N ILE A 250 -0.81 13.31 38.90
CA ILE A 250 -1.65 13.38 40.11
C ILE A 250 -3.12 13.46 39.69
N ASN A 251 -3.98 12.62 40.27
CA ASN A 251 -5.43 12.75 40.15
C ASN A 251 -5.88 13.96 40.97
N PRO A 252 -6.44 15.02 40.37
CA PRO A 252 -6.87 16.20 41.12
C PRO A 252 -7.95 15.89 42.17
N ASP A 253 -8.78 14.87 41.94
CA ASP A 253 -9.89 14.53 42.83
C ASP A 253 -9.51 13.55 43.95
N GLN A 254 -8.36 12.87 43.83
CA GLN A 254 -7.94 11.81 44.78
C GLN A 254 -6.54 12.01 45.36
N GLY A 255 -5.72 12.91 44.81
CA GLY A 255 -4.33 13.12 45.24
C GLY A 255 -3.37 11.96 44.90
N GLU A 256 -3.84 10.89 44.25
CA GLU A 256 -3.04 9.71 43.93
C GLU A 256 -2.25 9.86 42.62
N LEU A 257 -1.10 9.17 42.54
CA LEU A 257 -0.34 9.03 41.30
C LEU A 257 -1.04 8.04 40.35
N ILE A 258 -1.66 8.57 39.29
CA ILE A 258 -2.26 7.82 38.18
C ILE A 258 -1.14 7.14 37.38
N PRO A 259 -1.11 5.80 37.32
CA PRO A 259 -0.17 5.09 36.47
C PRO A 259 -0.54 5.23 34.99
N THR A 260 0.43 5.00 34.12
CA THR A 260 0.19 4.99 32.67
C THR A 260 -0.82 3.89 32.31
N PRO A 261 -1.95 4.19 31.63
CA PRO A 261 -2.95 3.18 31.32
C PRO A 261 -2.43 2.14 30.31
N PRO A 262 -2.87 0.87 30.44
CA PRO A 262 -2.60 -0.15 29.45
C PRO A 262 -3.26 0.22 28.12
N LYS A 263 -2.57 -0.07 27.01
CA LYS A 263 -3.07 0.25 25.67
C LYS A 263 -3.95 -0.89 25.18
N ILE A 264 -5.22 -0.59 24.86
CA ILE A 264 -6.20 -1.56 24.32
C ILE A 264 -6.91 -1.04 23.05
N ALA A 265 -6.24 -0.16 22.30
CA ALA A 265 -6.75 0.39 21.05
C ALA A 265 -6.56 -0.57 19.86
N VAL A 266 -6.98 -0.19 18.65
CA VAL A 266 -6.79 -0.97 17.41
C VAL A 266 -5.35 -1.45 17.18
N SER A 267 -4.35 -0.71 17.68
CA SER A 267 -2.94 -1.13 17.62
C SER A 267 -2.69 -2.47 18.33
N GLN A 268 -3.51 -2.83 19.32
CA GLN A 268 -3.45 -4.13 19.97
C GLN A 268 -3.99 -5.27 19.12
N ALA A 269 -5.00 -5.02 18.29
CA ALA A 269 -5.53 -6.03 17.39
C ALA A 269 -4.42 -6.42 16.40
N LYS A 270 -3.73 -5.40 15.89
CA LYS A 270 -2.53 -5.55 15.05
C LYS A 270 -1.37 -6.20 15.79
N ASN A 271 -1.16 -5.88 17.08
CA ASN A 271 -0.14 -6.53 17.90
C ASN A 271 -0.37 -8.04 18.00
N ILE A 272 -1.60 -8.45 18.36
CA ILE A 272 -1.96 -9.88 18.47
C ILE A 272 -1.83 -10.56 17.12
N ASP A 273 -2.38 -9.97 16.06
CA ASP A 273 -2.24 -10.51 14.70
C ASP A 273 -0.75 -10.63 14.29
N THR A 274 0.10 -9.68 14.67
CA THR A 274 1.56 -9.74 14.42
C THR A 274 2.23 -10.91 15.15
N ILE A 275 1.91 -11.09 16.44
CA ILE A 275 2.48 -12.17 17.26
C ILE A 275 2.06 -13.52 16.68
N ILE A 276 0.80 -13.65 16.26
CA ILE A 276 0.30 -14.87 15.60
C ILE A 276 1.05 -15.13 14.29
N VAL A 277 1.23 -14.13 13.43
CA VAL A 277 2.02 -14.26 12.18
C VAL A 277 3.45 -14.75 12.48
N LEU A 278 4.11 -14.17 13.48
CA LEU A 278 5.45 -14.58 13.87
C LEU A 278 5.48 -16.02 14.40
N LEU A 279 4.50 -16.40 15.22
CA LEU A 279 4.36 -17.75 15.75
C LEU A 279 4.12 -18.77 14.63
N GLU A 280 3.26 -18.46 13.67
CA GLU A 280 3.05 -19.31 12.49
C GLU A 280 4.33 -19.48 11.68
N LYS A 281 5.08 -18.39 11.43
CA LYS A 281 6.38 -18.46 10.74
C LYS A 281 7.39 -19.31 11.51
N ALA A 282 7.43 -19.21 12.84
CA ALA A 282 8.29 -20.03 13.68
C ALA A 282 7.86 -21.52 13.64
N ASN A 283 6.57 -21.81 13.83
CA ASN A 283 6.04 -23.17 13.81
C ASN A 283 6.16 -23.84 12.44
N LYS A 284 6.07 -23.11 11.34
CA LYS A 284 6.38 -23.64 10.00
C LYS A 284 7.82 -24.12 9.91
N LYS A 285 8.78 -23.38 10.47
CA LYS A 285 10.19 -23.80 10.52
C LYS A 285 10.37 -25.04 11.38
N ARG A 286 9.74 -25.11 12.56
CA ARG A 286 9.76 -26.28 13.44
C ARG A 286 9.27 -27.55 12.74
N VAL A 287 8.12 -27.46 12.08
CA VAL A 287 7.56 -28.60 11.32
C VAL A 287 8.51 -29.08 10.22
N LYS A 288 9.17 -28.15 9.50
CA LYS A 288 10.19 -28.51 8.49
C LYS A 288 11.41 -29.23 9.09
N LEU A 289 11.70 -29.00 10.36
CA LEU A 289 12.78 -29.65 11.11
C LEU A 289 12.31 -30.92 11.85
N GLY A 290 11.04 -31.32 11.70
CA GLY A 290 10.46 -32.45 12.43
C GLY A 290 10.13 -32.17 13.90
N GLU A 291 10.17 -30.90 14.32
CA GLU A 291 9.84 -30.48 15.67
C GLU A 291 8.33 -30.24 15.85
N GLU A 292 7.82 -30.44 17.07
CA GLU A 292 6.44 -30.15 17.42
C GLU A 292 6.13 -28.65 17.38
N LYS A 293 4.88 -28.32 17.04
CA LYS A 293 4.39 -26.94 17.15
C LYS A 293 4.29 -26.55 18.62
N THR A 294 4.66 -25.32 18.93
CA THR A 294 4.53 -24.78 20.30
C THR A 294 3.74 -23.49 20.29
N ALA A 295 3.20 -23.12 21.46
CA ALA A 295 2.58 -21.82 21.69
C ALA A 295 3.59 -20.78 22.22
N MET A 296 4.89 -21.03 22.01
CA MET A 296 5.99 -20.19 22.44
C MET A 296 6.71 -19.57 21.23
N LEU A 297 6.97 -18.27 21.34
CA LEU A 297 7.61 -17.48 20.32
C LEU A 297 8.79 -16.72 20.93
N GLU A 298 9.97 -16.89 20.33
CA GLU A 298 11.08 -15.97 20.50
C GLU A 298 11.31 -15.19 19.21
N PHE A 299 11.51 -13.87 19.33
CA PHE A 299 11.69 -13.01 18.16
C PHE A 299 12.53 -11.78 18.47
N TYR A 300 13.18 -11.21 17.45
CA TYR A 300 13.79 -9.91 17.59
C TYR A 300 12.74 -8.82 17.38
N PHE A 301 12.84 -7.74 18.16
CA PHE A 301 11.92 -6.59 18.04
C PHE A 301 11.86 -6.01 16.62
N ARG A 302 12.97 -6.09 15.87
CA ARG A 302 13.01 -5.66 14.45
C ARG A 302 12.05 -6.46 13.57
N ASP A 303 11.91 -7.77 13.80
CA ASP A 303 11.08 -8.65 12.97
C ASP A 303 9.60 -8.33 13.21
N TYR A 304 9.25 -8.06 14.46
CA TYR A 304 7.95 -7.53 14.85
C TYR A 304 7.67 -6.16 14.23
N ALA A 305 8.60 -5.22 14.33
CA ALA A 305 8.44 -3.89 13.77
C ALA A 305 8.27 -3.90 12.24
N LYS A 306 8.96 -4.81 11.53
CA LYS A 306 8.79 -5.00 10.08
C LYS A 306 7.38 -5.41 9.70
N ILE A 307 6.80 -6.39 10.40
CA ILE A 307 5.40 -6.80 10.17
C ILE A 307 4.43 -5.65 10.50
N ARG A 308 4.76 -4.83 11.49
CA ARG A 308 4.03 -3.59 11.82
C ARG A 308 4.27 -2.44 10.81
N GLY A 309 4.93 -2.69 9.68
CA GLY A 309 5.08 -1.74 8.57
C GLY A 309 6.22 -0.73 8.72
N TYR A 310 7.21 -1.00 9.58
CA TYR A 310 8.38 -0.14 9.73
C TYR A 310 9.56 -0.64 8.93
N SER A 311 10.20 0.27 8.20
CA SER A 311 11.42 0.00 7.44
C SER A 311 12.63 -0.13 8.36
N ASP A 312 13.69 -0.81 7.88
CA ASP A 312 14.97 -0.92 8.61
C ASP A 312 15.51 0.47 8.98
N LYS A 313 15.36 1.45 8.10
CA LYS A 313 15.79 2.84 8.34
C LYS A 313 15.01 3.50 9.50
N GLU A 314 13.71 3.29 9.58
CA GLU A 314 12.90 3.78 10.71
C GLU A 314 13.30 3.08 12.01
N ILE A 315 13.45 1.76 11.97
CA ILE A 315 13.85 0.92 13.12
C ILE A 315 15.20 1.34 13.68
N SER A 316 16.21 1.52 12.82
CA SER A 316 17.55 1.94 13.22
C SER A 316 17.60 3.36 13.80
N ARG A 317 16.78 4.28 13.29
CA ARG A 317 16.67 5.65 13.84
C ARG A 317 15.98 5.68 15.19
N GLY A 318 15.08 4.73 15.43
CA GLY A 318 14.26 4.65 16.63
C GLY A 318 13.31 5.84 16.80
N GLY A 319 12.96 6.16 18.05
CA GLY A 319 12.06 7.26 18.39
C GLY A 319 10.76 6.81 19.06
N LYS A 320 9.74 7.67 19.04
CA LYS A 320 8.49 7.47 19.78
C LYS A 320 7.76 6.19 19.39
N PHE A 321 7.78 5.80 18.11
CA PHE A 321 7.10 4.58 17.66
C PHE A 321 7.67 3.30 18.29
N ASN A 322 8.98 3.26 18.60
CA ASN A 322 9.57 2.10 19.29
C ASN A 322 8.94 1.90 20.66
N ASN A 323 8.73 3.00 21.40
CA ASN A 323 8.09 2.95 22.71
C ASN A 323 6.61 2.53 22.57
N GLU A 324 5.91 3.03 21.56
CA GLU A 324 4.52 2.64 21.28
C GLU A 324 4.38 1.15 20.95
N LEU A 325 5.27 0.61 20.12
CA LEU A 325 5.29 -0.82 19.76
C LEU A 325 5.66 -1.71 20.95
N ARG A 326 6.58 -1.28 21.81
CA ARG A 326 6.90 -2.00 23.06
C ARG A 326 5.74 -1.96 24.02
N LYS A 327 5.09 -0.81 24.16
CA LYS A 327 3.87 -0.66 24.97
C LYS A 327 2.75 -1.54 24.43
N ASP A 328 2.61 -1.65 23.11
CA ASP A 328 1.68 -2.57 22.47
C ASP A 328 1.95 -4.01 22.96
N LEU A 329 3.19 -4.49 22.78
CA LEU A 329 3.63 -5.82 23.22
C LEU A 329 3.39 -6.08 24.72
N ILE A 330 3.70 -5.12 25.58
CA ILE A 330 3.63 -5.29 27.03
C ILE A 330 2.17 -5.29 27.51
N SER A 331 1.32 -4.39 27.02
CA SER A 331 0.00 -4.14 27.62
C SER A 331 -0.87 -5.41 27.67
N MET A 332 -1.02 -6.15 26.57
CA MET A 332 -1.83 -7.38 26.59
C MET A 332 -1.17 -8.55 27.34
N GLY A 333 0.15 -8.45 27.55
CA GLY A 333 0.94 -9.46 28.24
C GLY A 333 0.83 -9.41 29.77
N ILE A 334 0.42 -8.25 30.32
CA ILE A 334 0.38 -8.02 31.77
C ILE A 334 -0.99 -7.57 32.29
N THR A 335 -1.94 -7.28 31.39
CA THR A 335 -3.27 -6.76 31.77
C THR A 335 -4.28 -7.89 31.85
N ARG A 336 -5.02 -7.93 32.95
CA ARG A 336 -6.22 -8.75 33.14
C ARG A 336 -7.46 -7.91 32.89
N PHE A 337 -8.49 -8.51 32.31
CA PHE A 337 -9.72 -7.82 31.94
C PHE A 337 -10.93 -8.45 32.63
N ILE A 338 -11.88 -7.60 33.00
CA ILE A 338 -13.20 -7.99 33.49
C ILE A 338 -14.22 -7.37 32.54
N LEU A 339 -14.94 -8.20 31.82
CA LEU A 339 -16.07 -7.77 31.00
C LEU A 339 -17.32 -7.71 31.87
N GLU A 340 -17.87 -6.51 31.99
CA GLU A 340 -19.09 -6.23 32.74
C GLU A 340 -20.27 -6.30 31.77
N SER A 341 -20.84 -7.50 31.65
CA SER A 341 -22.06 -7.78 30.89
C SER A 341 -23.17 -8.28 31.83
N LYS A 342 -24.22 -8.93 31.32
CA LYS A 342 -25.22 -9.64 32.15
C LYS A 342 -24.57 -10.64 33.13
N LYS A 343 -23.35 -11.11 32.84
CA LYS A 343 -22.48 -11.86 33.76
C LYS A 343 -21.06 -11.25 33.72
N LYS A 344 -20.37 -11.22 34.86
CA LYS A 344 -18.95 -10.85 34.93
C LYS A 344 -18.11 -11.97 34.32
N ILE A 345 -17.33 -11.65 33.28
CA ILE A 345 -16.41 -12.59 32.63
C ILE A 345 -14.97 -12.09 32.87
N ILE A 346 -14.14 -12.93 33.48
CA ILE A 346 -12.72 -12.63 33.70
C ILE A 346 -11.91 -13.20 32.54
N ILE A 347 -11.13 -12.33 31.92
CA ILE A 347 -10.20 -12.66 30.84
C ILE A 347 -8.79 -12.37 31.37
N ASN A 348 -8.02 -13.43 31.63
CA ASN A 348 -6.61 -13.30 31.99
C ASN A 348 -5.80 -12.71 30.82
N ASN A 349 -4.59 -12.23 31.10
CA ASN A 349 -3.65 -11.78 30.07
C ASN A 349 -3.51 -12.86 28.98
N LEU A 350 -3.54 -12.44 27.71
CA LEU A 350 -3.55 -13.37 26.56
C LEU A 350 -2.28 -14.20 26.45
N TYR A 351 -1.17 -13.62 26.86
CA TYR A 351 0.14 -14.25 26.86
C TYR A 351 0.96 -13.72 28.03
N GLY A 352 1.96 -14.47 28.47
CA GLY A 352 3.05 -13.91 29.24
C GLY A 352 4.14 -13.36 28.32
N ILE A 353 4.90 -12.40 28.83
CA ILE A 353 5.93 -11.70 28.07
C ILE A 353 7.27 -11.69 28.82
N GLY A 354 8.31 -12.13 28.11
CA GLY A 354 9.70 -12.07 28.54
C GLY A 354 10.36 -10.84 27.93
N ILE A 355 10.54 -9.80 28.73
CA ILE A 355 11.18 -8.55 28.31
C ILE A 355 12.70 -8.73 28.37
N PRO A 356 13.44 -8.51 27.27
CA PRO A 356 14.89 -8.66 27.29
C PRO A 356 15.52 -7.64 28.25
N LYS A 357 16.47 -8.10 29.07
CA LYS A 357 17.23 -7.25 30.00
C LYS A 357 18.01 -6.15 29.26
N THR A 358 18.50 -6.44 28.05
CA THR A 358 19.20 -5.49 27.18
C THR A 358 18.27 -4.92 26.11
N LYS A 359 18.09 -3.59 26.12
CA LYS A 359 17.11 -2.87 25.28
C LYS A 359 17.31 -3.00 23.77
N SER A 360 18.49 -3.36 23.27
CA SER A 360 18.86 -3.23 21.85
C SER A 360 19.12 -4.55 21.11
N GLN A 361 19.38 -5.67 21.80
CA GLN A 361 19.83 -6.91 21.15
C GLN A 361 19.18 -8.20 21.65
N GLY A 362 18.47 -8.16 22.78
CA GLY A 362 17.81 -9.37 23.31
C GLY A 362 16.58 -9.77 22.50
N LYS A 363 16.33 -11.08 22.43
CA LYS A 363 15.07 -11.63 21.93
C LYS A 363 13.96 -11.35 22.94
N TRP A 364 12.78 -11.07 22.42
CA TRP A 364 11.54 -11.05 23.20
C TRP A 364 10.98 -12.46 23.24
N GLY A 365 10.51 -12.88 24.41
CA GLY A 365 9.81 -14.14 24.61
C GLY A 365 8.31 -13.90 24.77
N ILE A 366 7.48 -14.69 24.11
CA ILE A 366 6.04 -14.73 24.30
C ILE A 366 5.62 -16.19 24.48
N TRP A 367 4.78 -16.45 25.47
CA TRP A 367 4.12 -17.74 25.66
C TRP A 367 2.63 -17.47 25.86
N PHE A 368 1.79 -18.02 24.98
CA PHE A 368 0.36 -17.89 25.13
C PHE A 368 -0.09 -18.66 26.38
N ASN A 369 -0.97 -18.06 27.18
CA ASN A 369 -1.51 -18.71 28.38
C ASN A 369 -2.65 -19.66 27.98
N GLU A 370 -2.97 -20.66 28.79
CA GLU A 370 -4.22 -21.42 28.60
C GLU A 370 -5.44 -20.55 28.96
N PRO A 371 -6.58 -20.69 28.23
CA PRO A 371 -6.85 -21.65 27.15
C PRO A 371 -6.37 -21.20 25.74
N TYR A 372 -5.73 -20.04 25.63
CA TYR A 372 -5.36 -19.43 24.34
C TYR A 372 -4.31 -20.25 23.58
N ALA A 373 -3.35 -20.84 24.30
CA ALA A 373 -2.35 -21.73 23.71
C ALA A 373 -3.00 -22.91 22.99
N SER A 374 -3.93 -23.61 23.65
CA SER A 374 -4.70 -24.70 23.04
C SER A 374 -5.48 -24.24 21.81
N ILE A 375 -6.15 -23.08 21.89
CA ILE A 375 -6.91 -22.50 20.76
C ILE A 375 -6.01 -22.26 19.53
N ILE A 376 -4.78 -21.79 19.75
CA ILE A 376 -3.82 -21.51 18.67
C ILE A 376 -3.28 -22.80 18.06
N LEU A 377 -3.01 -23.82 18.86
CA LEU A 377 -2.41 -25.07 18.40
C LEU A 377 -3.42 -26.00 17.71
N ASP A 378 -4.67 -26.03 18.19
CA ASP A 378 -5.64 -27.07 17.86
C ASP A 378 -6.71 -26.65 16.81
N SER A 379 -6.62 -25.43 16.29
CA SER A 379 -7.67 -24.82 15.46
C SER A 379 -7.69 -25.35 14.02
N LYS A 380 -7.80 -26.66 13.78
CA LYS A 380 -7.72 -27.24 12.42
C LYS A 380 -8.71 -26.66 11.38
N ARG A 381 -9.80 -25.96 11.77
CA ARG A 381 -10.84 -25.49 10.82
C ARG A 381 -11.43 -24.09 11.04
N ASP A 382 -11.22 -23.45 12.19
CA ASP A 382 -11.85 -22.16 12.53
C ASP A 382 -10.85 -21.02 12.59
N TYR A 383 -10.33 -20.63 11.42
CA TYR A 383 -9.40 -19.51 11.32
C TYR A 383 -10.04 -18.26 10.71
N TYR A 384 -9.48 -17.16 11.16
CA TYR A 384 -9.68 -15.80 10.76
C TYR A 384 -8.43 -15.36 9.97
N PRO A 385 -8.55 -14.93 8.72
CA PRO A 385 -7.41 -14.60 7.87
C PRO A 385 -6.77 -13.26 8.29
N ILE A 386 -5.45 -13.23 8.43
CA ILE A 386 -4.68 -12.02 8.72
C ILE A 386 -3.98 -11.57 7.45
N ILE A 387 -4.14 -10.31 7.05
CA ILE A 387 -3.43 -9.73 5.90
C ILE A 387 -2.27 -8.87 6.41
N LEU A 388 -1.04 -9.22 6.05
CA LEU A 388 0.14 -8.52 6.57
C LEU A 388 0.18 -7.04 6.17
N LYS A 389 -0.26 -6.72 4.95
CA LYS A 389 -0.38 -5.33 4.49
C LYS A 389 -1.29 -4.50 5.41
N ALA A 390 -2.37 -5.08 5.91
CA ALA A 390 -3.30 -4.40 6.81
C ALA A 390 -2.73 -4.19 8.22
N ILE A 391 -1.90 -5.12 8.70
CA ILE A 391 -1.16 -4.94 9.96
C ILE A 391 -0.19 -3.75 9.84
N GLY A 392 0.53 -3.67 8.71
CA GLY A 392 1.53 -2.64 8.45
C GLY A 392 0.97 -1.26 8.11
N ASP A 393 -0.33 -1.14 7.81
CA ASP A 393 -0.95 0.14 7.48
C ASP A 393 -1.05 1.05 8.71
N LYS A 394 -0.21 2.09 8.74
CA LYS A 394 -0.16 3.05 9.85
C LYS A 394 -1.37 3.98 9.88
N SER A 395 -2.08 4.16 8.76
CA SER A 395 -3.23 5.07 8.67
C SER A 395 -4.44 4.61 9.51
N THR A 396 -4.46 3.34 9.89
CA THR A 396 -5.53 2.71 10.67
C THR A 396 -5.16 2.47 12.15
N ASN A 397 -4.11 3.12 12.68
CA ASN A 397 -3.69 2.95 14.09
C ASN A 397 -4.40 3.89 15.09
N ASP A 398 -4.99 4.99 14.62
CA ASP A 398 -5.55 6.05 15.47
C ASP A 398 -7.07 6.20 15.27
N LYS A 399 -7.55 7.43 15.04
CA LYS A 399 -8.98 7.76 14.86
C LYS A 399 -9.68 6.95 13.77
N LYS A 400 -8.93 6.33 12.86
CA LYS A 400 -9.40 5.47 11.78
C LYS A 400 -9.25 3.97 12.05
N GLY A 401 -9.12 3.56 13.31
CA GLY A 401 -9.05 2.14 13.69
C GLY A 401 -10.25 1.30 13.22
N TYR A 402 -11.42 1.93 13.07
CA TYR A 402 -12.61 1.29 12.53
C TYR A 402 -12.43 0.73 11.11
N LEU A 403 -11.50 1.28 10.30
CA LEU A 403 -11.18 0.74 8.97
C LEU A 403 -10.53 -0.66 9.07
N TYR A 404 -9.64 -0.84 10.06
CA TYR A 404 -9.04 -2.15 10.33
C TYR A 404 -10.11 -3.13 10.82
N PHE A 405 -10.95 -2.73 11.78
CA PHE A 405 -12.04 -3.59 12.25
C PHE A 405 -13.05 -3.90 11.15
N PHE A 406 -13.34 -2.98 10.23
CA PHE A 406 -14.23 -3.24 9.12
C PHE A 406 -13.66 -4.25 8.14
N LEU A 407 -12.38 -4.11 7.74
CA LEU A 407 -11.69 -5.18 7.02
C LEU A 407 -11.83 -6.49 7.79
N LYS A 408 -11.75 -6.41 9.13
CA LYS A 408 -11.85 -7.61 9.92
C LYS A 408 -13.23 -8.28 9.81
N GLU A 409 -14.29 -7.49 9.86
CA GLU A 409 -15.67 -7.93 9.68
C GLU A 409 -15.94 -8.49 8.28
N VAL A 410 -15.43 -7.85 7.23
CA VAL A 410 -15.54 -8.35 5.84
C VAL A 410 -15.01 -9.77 5.72
N LEU A 411 -13.83 -10.02 6.29
CA LEU A 411 -13.17 -11.34 6.31
C LEU A 411 -13.79 -12.34 7.31
N ARG A 412 -14.57 -11.86 8.29
CA ARG A 412 -15.33 -12.73 9.20
C ARG A 412 -16.61 -13.23 8.54
N LEU A 413 -17.26 -12.33 7.81
CA LEU A 413 -18.54 -12.51 7.13
C LEU A 413 -18.38 -13.10 5.73
N SER A 414 -17.15 -13.17 5.22
CA SER A 414 -16.78 -13.78 3.94
C SER A 414 -17.26 -15.24 3.85
N ASN A 415 -18.10 -15.52 2.85
CA ASN A 415 -18.63 -16.87 2.59
C ASN A 415 -17.80 -17.62 1.54
N ASN A 416 -17.91 -18.96 1.59
CA ASN A 416 -17.40 -19.86 0.56
C ASN A 416 -18.40 -19.83 -0.65
N PRO A 417 -18.01 -19.39 -1.86
CA PRO A 417 -18.80 -19.36 -3.08
C PRO A 417 -19.25 -20.75 -3.50
N GLY A 418 -18.60 -21.83 -3.03
CA GLY A 418 -19.07 -23.21 -3.23
C GLY A 418 -20.34 -23.58 -2.46
N THR A 419 -20.75 -22.81 -1.44
CA THR A 419 -21.94 -23.11 -0.60
C THR A 419 -23.03 -22.04 -0.64
N GLY A 420 -22.82 -20.99 -1.42
CA GLY A 420 -23.71 -19.82 -1.48
C GLY A 420 -23.61 -18.89 -0.27
N PHE A 421 -24.07 -17.65 -0.48
CA PHE A 421 -24.07 -16.55 0.48
C PHE A 421 -25.02 -16.84 1.65
N ARG A 422 -24.54 -16.78 2.90
CA ARG A 422 -25.40 -17.00 4.08
C ARG A 422 -25.26 -15.97 5.20
N THR A 423 -24.25 -15.11 5.18
CA THR A 423 -23.97 -14.19 6.30
C THR A 423 -24.28 -12.75 5.90
N GLN A 424 -25.32 -12.20 6.52
CA GLN A 424 -25.74 -10.82 6.41
C GLN A 424 -25.73 -10.22 7.81
N GLU A 425 -25.38 -8.95 7.94
CA GLU A 425 -25.35 -8.26 9.23
C GLU A 425 -26.12 -6.95 9.13
N LYS A 426 -26.88 -6.61 10.17
CA LYS A 426 -27.55 -5.31 10.23
C LYS A 426 -26.49 -4.22 10.30
N ILE A 427 -26.64 -3.15 9.54
CA ILE A 427 -25.62 -2.09 9.47
C ILE A 427 -25.40 -1.45 10.84
N ALA A 428 -26.44 -1.25 11.64
CA ALA A 428 -26.28 -0.80 13.04
C ALA A 428 -25.31 -1.70 13.84
N THR A 429 -25.48 -3.02 13.74
CA THR A 429 -24.62 -4.02 14.40
C THR A 429 -23.20 -4.00 13.84
N LEU A 430 -23.04 -3.86 12.52
CA LEU A 430 -21.73 -3.73 11.90
C LEU A 430 -20.99 -2.48 12.42
N LEU A 431 -21.67 -1.34 12.51
CA LEU A 431 -21.10 -0.10 13.06
C LEU A 431 -20.71 -0.24 14.56
N ASP A 432 -21.43 -1.08 15.30
CA ASP A 432 -21.05 -1.47 16.66
C ASP A 432 -19.77 -2.32 16.68
N ASN A 433 -19.71 -3.34 15.82
CA ASN A 433 -18.58 -4.27 15.72
C ASN A 433 -17.29 -3.57 15.32
N ILE A 434 -17.35 -2.60 14.39
CA ILE A 434 -16.18 -1.83 13.96
C ILE A 434 -15.82 -0.67 14.92
N LYS A 435 -16.49 -0.61 16.08
CA LYS A 435 -16.17 0.25 17.23
C LYS A 435 -16.25 1.75 16.95
N ILE A 436 -17.16 2.24 16.11
CA ILE A 436 -17.24 3.69 15.80
C ILE A 436 -17.80 4.49 16.99
N GLY A 437 -17.54 5.80 17.02
CA GLY A 437 -18.08 6.69 18.07
C GLY A 437 -19.59 6.95 17.95
N GLY A 438 -20.26 7.21 19.08
CA GLY A 438 -21.74 7.35 19.17
C GLY A 438 -22.39 8.27 18.13
N ARG A 439 -21.82 9.46 17.86
CA ARG A 439 -22.35 10.41 16.87
C ARG A 439 -22.59 9.78 15.48
N ALA A 440 -21.69 8.89 15.04
CA ALA A 440 -21.81 8.27 13.74
C ALA A 440 -22.78 7.07 13.73
N LYS A 441 -23.16 6.55 14.91
CA LYS A 441 -24.21 5.53 15.07
C LYS A 441 -25.61 6.15 15.14
N GLU A 442 -25.70 7.38 15.65
CA GLU A 442 -26.98 8.07 15.89
C GLU A 442 -27.57 8.75 14.65
N ARG A 443 -26.75 9.10 13.65
CA ARG A 443 -27.18 9.86 12.47
C ARG A 443 -27.02 9.04 11.18
N PRO A 444 -28.09 8.83 10.39
CA PRO A 444 -28.01 8.03 9.16
C PRO A 444 -26.97 8.53 8.14
N GLN A 445 -26.82 9.85 7.97
CA GLN A 445 -25.81 10.44 7.09
C GLN A 445 -24.38 10.09 7.52
N GLU A 446 -24.10 10.16 8.83
CA GLU A 446 -22.76 9.88 9.38
C GLU A 446 -22.46 8.38 9.35
N ALA A 447 -23.48 7.54 9.63
CA ALA A 447 -23.40 6.09 9.49
C ALA A 447 -23.03 5.70 8.04
N PHE A 448 -23.71 6.29 7.06
CA PHE A 448 -23.41 6.09 5.65
C PHE A 448 -22.00 6.57 5.29
N LYS A 449 -21.60 7.76 5.74
CA LYS A 449 -20.26 8.30 5.45
C LYS A 449 -19.15 7.37 5.94
N VAL A 450 -19.29 6.84 7.16
CA VAL A 450 -18.32 5.89 7.73
C VAL A 450 -18.33 4.57 6.95
N LEU A 451 -19.51 4.05 6.63
CA LEU A 451 -19.62 2.82 5.83
C LEU A 451 -19.03 2.97 4.43
N ALA A 452 -19.27 4.09 3.75
CA ALA A 452 -18.71 4.38 2.44
C ALA A 452 -17.19 4.46 2.50
N GLU A 453 -16.63 5.14 3.51
CA GLU A 453 -15.18 5.18 3.74
C GLU A 453 -14.59 3.79 3.99
N CYS A 454 -15.27 2.96 4.78
CA CYS A 454 -14.91 1.57 5.04
C CYS A 454 -14.89 0.72 3.76
N ILE A 455 -15.94 0.77 2.95
CA ILE A 455 -16.04 0.03 1.70
C ILE A 455 -14.95 0.50 0.73
N ASN A 456 -14.76 1.80 0.55
CA ASN A 456 -13.69 2.36 -0.27
C ASN A 456 -12.31 1.92 0.21
N TYR A 457 -12.05 1.96 1.53
CA TYR A 457 -10.78 1.54 2.09
C TYR A 457 -10.47 0.09 1.72
N VAL A 458 -11.43 -0.83 1.87
CA VAL A 458 -11.21 -2.24 1.51
C VAL A 458 -11.06 -2.42 0.01
N ALA A 459 -11.94 -1.79 -0.78
CA ALA A 459 -11.92 -1.86 -2.23
C ALA A 459 -10.61 -1.32 -2.82
N ASP A 460 -10.13 -0.15 -2.41
CA ASP A 460 -8.94 0.48 -2.97
C ASP A 460 -7.63 -0.17 -2.50
N ASN A 461 -7.57 -0.66 -1.27
CA ASN A 461 -6.32 -1.19 -0.70
C ASN A 461 -6.16 -2.70 -0.89
N TYR A 462 -7.28 -3.40 -1.12
CA TYR A 462 -7.35 -4.85 -1.18
C TYR A 462 -8.40 -5.29 -2.23
N GLU A 463 -8.36 -4.72 -3.45
CA GLU A 463 -9.31 -4.92 -4.56
C GLU A 463 -9.85 -6.35 -4.72
N ASN A 464 -9.03 -7.38 -4.49
CA ASN A 464 -9.43 -8.80 -4.61
C ASN A 464 -10.22 -9.37 -3.41
N ILE A 465 -10.31 -8.65 -2.30
CA ILE A 465 -10.99 -9.10 -1.08
C ILE A 465 -12.47 -8.80 -1.14
N LEU A 466 -12.87 -7.64 -1.66
CA LEU A 466 -14.26 -7.20 -1.69
C LEU A 466 -14.64 -6.85 -3.12
N THR A 467 -15.39 -7.74 -3.76
CA THR A 467 -15.78 -7.60 -5.17
C THR A 467 -17.19 -7.06 -5.35
N GLU A 468 -18.06 -7.28 -4.37
CA GLU A 468 -19.42 -6.75 -4.40
C GLU A 468 -19.96 -6.54 -2.98
N VAL A 469 -20.83 -5.54 -2.85
CA VAL A 469 -21.59 -5.26 -1.63
C VAL A 469 -23.07 -5.38 -1.95
N ARG A 470 -23.81 -6.02 -1.06
CA ARG A 470 -25.26 -6.22 -1.22
C ARG A 470 -26.00 -5.61 -0.05
N PHE A 471 -27.03 -4.82 -0.34
CA PHE A 471 -27.93 -4.21 0.63
C PHE A 471 -29.30 -4.86 0.58
N LEU A 472 -29.89 -5.13 1.74
CA LEU A 472 -31.18 -5.79 1.87
C LEU A 472 -32.03 -5.10 2.95
N LYS A 473 -33.35 -5.10 2.78
CA LYS A 473 -34.28 -4.61 3.81
C LYS A 473 -34.36 -5.60 4.98
N SER A 474 -34.52 -6.88 4.66
CA SER A 474 -34.49 -8.00 5.61
C SER A 474 -33.66 -9.16 5.07
N SER A 475 -33.42 -10.15 5.92
CA SER A 475 -32.61 -11.32 5.55
C SER A 475 -33.21 -12.20 4.45
N LYS A 476 -34.49 -12.00 4.11
CA LYS A 476 -35.24 -12.78 3.13
C LYS A 476 -35.44 -12.04 1.79
N ASP A 477 -35.06 -10.77 1.71
CA ASP A 477 -35.38 -9.94 0.55
C ASP A 477 -34.38 -10.11 -0.59
N THR A 478 -34.78 -9.68 -1.79
CA THR A 478 -33.87 -9.62 -2.93
C THR A 478 -32.87 -8.49 -2.72
N PRO A 479 -31.54 -8.77 -2.76
CA PRO A 479 -30.55 -7.75 -2.49
C PRO A 479 -30.42 -6.74 -3.62
N LYS A 480 -30.19 -5.47 -3.27
CA LYS A 480 -29.60 -4.48 -4.19
C LYS A 480 -28.10 -4.71 -4.23
N ILE A 481 -27.59 -5.10 -5.40
CA ILE A 481 -26.19 -5.48 -5.61
C ILE A 481 -25.41 -4.28 -6.17
N ILE A 482 -24.27 -3.97 -5.56
CA ILE A 482 -23.32 -2.97 -6.01
C ILE A 482 -21.99 -3.67 -6.30
N LYS A 483 -21.62 -3.74 -7.58
CA LYS A 483 -20.35 -4.32 -8.05
C LYS A 483 -19.28 -3.25 -8.30
N ASP A 484 -19.69 -2.09 -8.83
CA ASP A 484 -18.80 -0.95 -8.93
C ASP A 484 -18.71 -0.24 -7.58
N LEU A 485 -17.72 -0.63 -6.78
CA LEU A 485 -17.50 -0.07 -5.45
C LEU A 485 -16.93 1.36 -5.50
N SER A 486 -16.48 1.84 -6.66
CA SER A 486 -15.96 3.21 -6.80
C SER A 486 -17.04 4.27 -6.56
N ILE A 487 -18.33 3.89 -6.68
CA ILE A 487 -19.47 4.76 -6.36
C ILE A 487 -19.36 5.37 -4.96
N PHE A 488 -18.85 4.61 -3.98
CA PHE A 488 -18.75 5.04 -2.60
C PHE A 488 -17.74 6.18 -2.40
N LYS A 489 -16.87 6.49 -3.37
CA LYS A 489 -15.89 7.59 -3.27
C LYS A 489 -16.56 8.96 -3.22
N ASN A 490 -17.63 9.12 -4.00
CA ASN A 490 -18.22 10.44 -4.27
C ASN A 490 -19.73 10.50 -4.00
N ILE A 491 -20.40 9.35 -3.84
CA ILE A 491 -21.85 9.35 -3.64
C ILE A 491 -22.24 10.00 -2.31
N ARG A 492 -23.17 10.96 -2.38
CA ARG A 492 -23.74 11.61 -1.20
C ARG A 492 -24.88 10.77 -0.64
N TYR A 493 -25.16 10.91 0.66
CA TYR A 493 -26.21 10.13 1.31
C TYR A 493 -27.58 10.28 0.66
N GLU A 494 -27.98 11.50 0.28
CA GLU A 494 -29.30 11.73 -0.36
C GLU A 494 -29.43 11.02 -1.72
N GLN A 495 -28.33 10.94 -2.46
CA GLN A 495 -28.28 10.18 -3.71
C GLN A 495 -28.34 8.68 -3.43
N PHE A 496 -27.54 8.18 -2.48
CA PHE A 496 -27.60 6.77 -2.06
C PHE A 496 -28.99 6.37 -1.54
N LYS A 497 -29.64 7.27 -0.78
CA LYS A 497 -30.99 7.09 -0.28
C LYS A 497 -31.99 6.91 -1.43
N THR A 498 -31.89 7.75 -2.45
CA THR A 498 -32.77 7.69 -3.64
C THR A 498 -32.51 6.43 -4.48
N ASP A 499 -31.25 6.12 -4.74
CA ASP A 499 -30.86 5.08 -5.70
C ASP A 499 -30.91 3.66 -5.09
N ILE A 500 -30.69 3.55 -3.78
CA ILE A 500 -30.55 2.29 -3.06
C ILE A 500 -31.62 2.12 -1.99
N LEU A 501 -31.72 3.03 -1.01
CA LEU A 501 -32.57 2.80 0.17
C LEU A 501 -34.07 2.84 -0.13
N ARG A 502 -34.54 3.72 -1.03
CA ARG A 502 -35.95 3.75 -1.46
C ARG A 502 -36.42 2.43 -2.05
N ASN A 503 -35.55 1.76 -2.83
CA ASN A 503 -35.85 0.43 -3.39
C ASN A 503 -35.93 -0.65 -2.30
N LEU A 504 -35.37 -0.39 -1.13
CA LEU A 504 -35.44 -1.23 0.06
C LEU A 504 -36.53 -0.77 1.05
N GLU A 505 -37.37 0.19 0.64
CA GLU A 505 -38.47 0.74 1.46
C GLU A 505 -38.01 1.20 2.86
N THR A 506 -36.83 1.80 2.94
CA THR A 506 -36.34 2.46 4.15
C THR A 506 -35.64 3.76 3.79
N ASP A 507 -35.63 4.67 4.76
CA ASP A 507 -34.96 5.96 4.67
C ASP A 507 -33.71 6.01 5.57
N ASP A 508 -33.46 4.95 6.35
CA ASP A 508 -32.36 4.87 7.30
C ASP A 508 -31.46 3.66 6.99
N ILE A 509 -30.21 3.95 6.61
CA ILE A 509 -29.25 2.91 6.25
C ILE A 509 -29.00 1.93 7.41
N ARG A 510 -29.14 2.38 8.66
CA ARG A 510 -28.86 1.56 9.85
C ARG A 510 -29.87 0.43 10.03
N GLU A 511 -31.04 0.56 9.42
CA GLU A 511 -32.09 -0.46 9.43
C GLU A 511 -31.84 -1.57 8.43
N THR A 512 -31.01 -1.33 7.42
CA THR A 512 -30.69 -2.31 6.37
C THR A 512 -29.69 -3.36 6.82
N PHE A 513 -29.69 -4.47 6.10
CA PHE A 513 -28.68 -5.51 6.18
C PHE A 513 -27.66 -5.34 5.05
N ILE A 514 -26.42 -5.68 5.36
CA ILE A 514 -25.32 -5.70 4.40
C ILE A 514 -24.70 -7.10 4.34
N SER A 515 -24.26 -7.49 3.16
CA SER A 515 -23.41 -8.66 2.96
C SER A 515 -22.32 -8.37 1.94
N PHE A 516 -21.23 -9.12 2.06
CA PHE A 516 -20.00 -8.96 1.30
C PHE A 516 -19.75 -10.19 0.44
N ASN A 517 -19.43 -9.98 -0.84
CA ASN A 517 -18.82 -11.03 -1.64
C ASN A 517 -17.32 -10.85 -1.62
N THR A 518 -16.65 -11.91 -1.19
CA THR A 518 -15.22 -11.93 -0.95
C THR A 518 -14.65 -13.19 -1.55
N ILE A 519 -13.45 -13.12 -2.12
CA ILE A 519 -12.79 -14.33 -2.62
C ILE A 519 -12.49 -15.28 -1.46
N VAL A 520 -12.64 -16.58 -1.73
CA VAL A 520 -12.29 -17.68 -0.82
C VAL A 520 -10.83 -17.62 -0.47
N LEU A 521 -10.55 -17.25 0.77
CA LEU A 521 -9.20 -17.36 1.31
C LEU A 521 -8.75 -18.83 1.47
N LYS A 522 -9.66 -19.82 1.39
CA LYS A 522 -9.25 -21.24 1.22
C LYS A 522 -8.54 -21.50 -0.11
N GLU A 523 -8.87 -20.84 -1.22
CA GLU A 523 -8.13 -21.06 -2.48
C GLU A 523 -6.79 -20.34 -2.46
N ILE A 524 -6.71 -19.15 -1.86
CA ILE A 524 -5.42 -18.46 -1.70
C ILE A 524 -4.54 -19.22 -0.71
N GLY A 525 -5.09 -19.66 0.43
CA GLY A 525 -4.41 -20.50 1.40
C GLY A 525 -3.99 -21.88 0.87
N ASN A 526 -4.80 -22.52 0.03
CA ASN A 526 -4.45 -23.79 -0.63
C ASN A 526 -3.44 -23.59 -1.76
N ARG A 527 -3.53 -22.52 -2.56
CA ARG A 527 -2.48 -22.17 -3.54
C ARG A 527 -1.13 -21.89 -2.87
N TYR A 528 -1.12 -21.43 -1.61
CA TYR A 528 0.11 -21.31 -0.81
C TYR A 528 0.56 -22.62 -0.17
N GLN A 529 -0.34 -23.57 0.12
CA GLN A 529 0.03 -24.94 0.50
C GLN A 529 0.62 -25.70 -0.71
N GLU A 530 0.10 -25.48 -1.91
CA GLU A 530 0.60 -26.08 -3.16
C GLU A 530 1.88 -25.39 -3.67
N ARG A 531 2.03 -24.06 -3.48
CA ARG A 531 3.31 -23.37 -3.79
C ARG A 531 4.42 -23.63 -2.78
N GLU A 532 4.11 -24.06 -1.55
CA GLU A 532 5.13 -24.59 -0.62
C GLU A 532 5.58 -26.03 -0.99
N GLN A 533 4.95 -26.66 -1.98
CA GLN A 533 5.38 -27.91 -2.63
C GLN A 533 6.11 -27.71 -3.97
N ILE A 534 6.44 -26.46 -4.37
CA ILE A 534 7.34 -26.22 -5.50
C ILE A 534 8.75 -26.02 -4.96
N ASP A 535 9.47 -27.15 -5.00
CA ASP A 535 10.90 -27.38 -4.87
C ASP A 535 11.81 -26.15 -4.79
N TYR A 536 12.47 -26.00 -3.63
CA TYR A 536 13.89 -25.67 -3.68
C TYR A 536 14.61 -26.96 -4.06
N ILE A 537 14.98 -27.06 -5.33
CA ILE A 537 15.92 -28.07 -5.80
C ILE A 537 17.26 -27.82 -5.12
N GLU A 538 17.77 -28.91 -4.57
CA GLU A 538 19.09 -29.14 -4.01
C GLU A 538 20.20 -28.82 -5.03
N GLY A 539 21.22 -28.05 -4.63
CA GLY A 539 22.45 -27.81 -5.41
C GLY A 539 22.58 -26.41 -6.04
N ASP A 540 23.36 -25.53 -5.43
CA ASP A 540 24.65 -25.11 -6.00
C ASP A 540 25.36 -24.02 -5.17
N PHE A 541 26.36 -24.51 -4.44
CA PHE A 541 27.69 -23.98 -4.11
C PHE A 541 27.89 -22.61 -3.46
N LEU A 542 28.44 -22.65 -2.24
CA LEU A 542 29.55 -21.77 -1.85
C LEU A 542 30.88 -22.49 -2.17
N PRO A 543 31.87 -21.80 -2.74
CA PRO A 543 33.26 -22.29 -2.76
C PRO A 543 33.92 -22.01 -1.40
N GLY A 544 34.72 -22.97 -0.93
CA GLY A 544 35.52 -22.89 0.29
C GLY A 544 35.71 -24.26 0.92
#